data_AF-A0A924G5T9-F1
#
_entry.id   AF-A0A924G5T9-F1
#
_cell.length_a   1.000
_cell.length_b   1.000
_cell.length_c   1.000
_cell.angle_alpha   90.00
_cell.angle_beta   90.00
_cell.angle_gamma   90.00
#
_symmetry.space_group_name_H-M   'P 1'
#
loop_
_entity.id
_entity.type
_entity.pdbx_description
1 polymer ?
#
loop_
_entity_poly.entity_id
_entity_poly.type
_entity_poly.pdbx_seq_one_letter_code
_entity_poly.pdbx_strand_id
1 'polypeptide(L)'
;TGDVIDTKGRIETKKQVRQQYMELLKQAKNMKDILEVQSEINGITEQVEAAGGRVQYLVHQAAYSTINLKYFQYTNGSKTVDEEPSFFSKLKEAIQSGGYAIANLALLLANIWPIILIAFFGYLVLKRRNKSKQITK
;
A
#
# COMPACT_ATOMS: atom_id res chain seq x y z
N THR A 1 -5.53 -20.48 6.92
CA THR A 1 -6.87 -20.95 7.37
C THR A 1 -7.12 -22.42 7.09
N GLY A 2 -6.40 -23.07 6.15
CA GLY A 2 -6.52 -24.52 5.88
C GLY A 2 -6.14 -25.42 7.06
N ASP A 3 -5.08 -25.08 7.80
CA ASP A 3 -4.56 -25.94 8.88
C ASP A 3 -5.55 -26.17 10.03
N VAL A 4 -6.37 -25.17 10.36
CA VAL A 4 -7.40 -25.28 11.42
C VAL A 4 -8.59 -26.11 10.95
N ILE A 5 -8.95 -26.03 9.67
CA ILE A 5 -10.06 -26.79 9.08
C ILE A 5 -9.69 -28.27 9.02
N ASP A 6 -8.48 -28.60 8.56
CA ASP A 6 -7.98 -29.97 8.50
C ASP A 6 -7.88 -30.62 9.90
N THR A 7 -7.38 -29.85 10.88
CA THR A 7 -7.26 -30.35 12.26
C THR A 7 -8.62 -30.60 12.92
N LYS A 8 -9.62 -29.75 12.68
CA LYS A 8 -10.99 -29.97 13.17
C LYS A 8 -11.63 -31.22 12.55
N GLY A 9 -11.44 -31.45 11.25
CA GLY A 9 -11.93 -32.65 10.57
C GLY A 9 -11.40 -33.93 11.19
N ARG A 10 -10.09 -34.02 11.42
CA ARG A 10 -9.45 -35.16 12.10
C ARG A 10 -9.96 -35.38 13.52
N ILE A 11 -10.22 -34.31 14.28
CA ILE A 11 -10.77 -34.41 15.64
C ILE A 11 -12.18 -35.02 15.61
N GLU A 12 -13.03 -34.57 14.68
CA GLU A 12 -14.40 -35.11 14.54
C GLU A 12 -14.38 -36.60 14.15
N THR A 13 -13.49 -37.01 13.26
CA THR A 13 -13.31 -38.43 12.94
C THR A 13 -12.93 -39.25 14.17
N LYS A 14 -11.97 -38.78 14.99
CA LYS A 14 -11.57 -39.47 16.23
C LYS A 14 -12.71 -39.55 17.26
N LYS A 15 -13.57 -38.54 17.35
CA LYS A 15 -14.76 -38.57 18.21
C LYS A 15 -15.78 -39.62 17.75
N GLN A 16 -16.00 -39.74 16.45
CA GLN A 16 -16.89 -40.78 15.88
C GLN A 16 -16.35 -42.18 16.16
N VAL A 17 -15.04 -42.39 15.99
CA VAL A 17 -14.39 -43.66 16.33
C VAL A 17 -14.58 -43.97 17.82
N ARG A 18 -14.33 -43.02 18.72
CA ARG A 18 -14.58 -43.19 20.17
C ARG A 18 -16.02 -43.61 20.48
N GLN A 19 -17.00 -43.05 19.76
CA GLN A 19 -18.41 -43.39 19.93
C GLN A 19 -18.69 -44.85 19.56
N GLN A 20 -18.14 -45.34 18.45
CA GLN A 20 -18.25 -46.77 18.08
C GLN A 20 -17.59 -47.68 19.12
N TYR A 21 -16.41 -47.33 19.62
CA TYR A 21 -15.75 -48.11 20.67
C TYR A 21 -16.59 -48.17 21.96
N MET A 22 -17.28 -47.08 22.31
CA MET A 22 -18.22 -47.07 23.44
C MET A 22 -19.44 -47.98 23.22
N GLU A 23 -19.93 -48.11 21.99
CA GLU A 23 -21.00 -49.05 21.66
C GLU A 23 -20.54 -50.51 21.74
N LEU A 24 -19.32 -50.80 21.31
CA LEU A 24 -18.70 -52.12 21.47
C LEU A 24 -18.49 -52.48 22.95
N LEU A 25 -18.05 -51.51 23.77
CA LEU A 25 -17.85 -51.68 25.20
C LEU A 25 -19.17 -52.02 25.93
N LYS A 26 -20.30 -51.44 25.50
CA LYS A 26 -21.64 -51.78 26.04
C LYS A 26 -22.07 -53.22 25.74
N GLN A 27 -21.53 -53.85 24.69
CA GLN A 27 -21.86 -55.22 24.29
C GLN A 27 -20.86 -56.26 24.81
N ALA A 28 -19.70 -55.83 25.31
CA ALA A 28 -18.66 -56.69 25.81
C ALA A 28 -19.08 -57.40 27.10
N LYS A 29 -18.91 -58.73 27.14
CA LYS A 29 -19.25 -59.56 28.31
C LYS A 29 -18.04 -59.92 29.19
N ASN A 30 -16.83 -59.75 28.68
CA ASN A 30 -15.59 -60.07 29.39
C ASN A 30 -14.93 -58.82 29.97
N MET A 31 -14.49 -58.90 31.22
CA MET A 31 -13.79 -57.81 31.92
C MET A 31 -12.48 -57.40 31.23
N LYS A 32 -11.77 -58.36 30.61
CA LYS A 32 -10.52 -58.11 29.89
C LYS A 32 -10.74 -57.21 28.67
N ASP A 33 -11.76 -57.54 27.87
CA ASP A 33 -12.14 -56.77 26.68
C ASP A 33 -12.61 -55.35 27.07
N ILE A 34 -13.34 -55.21 28.18
CA ILE A 34 -13.77 -53.91 28.71
C ILE A 34 -12.56 -53.03 29.07
N LEU A 35 -11.58 -53.57 29.79
CA LEU A 35 -10.39 -52.82 30.21
C LEU A 35 -9.52 -52.39 29.02
N GLU A 36 -9.39 -53.28 28.02
CA GLU A 36 -8.62 -53.00 26.81
C GLU A 36 -9.27 -51.90 25.96
N VAL A 37 -10.60 -51.98 25.75
CA VAL A 37 -11.34 -50.93 25.03
C VAL A 37 -11.35 -49.61 25.82
N GLN A 38 -11.45 -49.66 27.15
CA GLN A 38 -11.38 -48.44 27.98
C GLN A 38 -10.01 -47.75 27.87
N SER A 39 -8.92 -48.51 27.75
CA SER A 39 -7.57 -47.99 27.52
C SER A 39 -7.49 -47.26 26.17
N GLU A 40 -8.00 -47.87 25.11
CA GLU A 40 -8.04 -47.26 23.77
C GLU A 40 -8.90 -45.98 23.75
N ILE A 41 -10.06 -46.00 24.40
CA ILE A 41 -10.93 -44.82 24.53
C ILE A 41 -10.22 -43.69 25.27
N ASN A 42 -9.47 -44.01 26.35
CA ASN A 42 -8.71 -43.01 27.09
C ASN A 42 -7.61 -42.41 26.22
N GLY A 43 -6.86 -43.24 25.49
CA GLY A 43 -5.82 -42.77 24.57
C GLY A 43 -6.37 -41.89 23.44
N ILE A 44 -7.53 -42.24 22.87
CA ILE A 44 -8.21 -41.39 21.87
C ILE A 44 -8.68 -40.08 22.50
N THR A 45 -9.22 -40.12 23.72
CA THR A 45 -9.71 -38.93 24.44
C THR A 45 -8.57 -37.95 24.74
N GLU A 46 -7.44 -38.43 25.24
CA GLU A 46 -6.25 -37.62 25.48
C GLU A 46 -5.76 -36.94 24.20
N GLN A 47 -5.69 -37.68 23.09
CA GLN A 47 -5.32 -37.11 21.79
C GLN A 47 -6.30 -36.05 21.30
N VAL A 48 -7.60 -36.23 21.55
CA VAL A 48 -8.64 -35.25 21.19
C VAL A 48 -8.53 -33.99 22.04
N GLU A 49 -8.29 -34.11 23.35
CA GLU A 49 -8.12 -32.96 24.25
C GLU A 49 -6.86 -32.16 23.92
N ALA A 50 -5.73 -32.84 23.70
CA ALA A 50 -4.48 -32.19 23.29
C ALA A 50 -4.63 -31.44 21.95
N ALA A 51 -5.28 -32.07 20.96
CA ALA A 51 -5.54 -31.43 19.67
C ALA A 51 -6.54 -30.26 19.79
N GLY A 52 -7.61 -30.42 20.59
CA GLY A 52 -8.61 -29.39 20.84
C GLY A 52 -8.04 -28.15 21.54
N GLY A 53 -7.18 -28.35 22.55
CA GLY A 53 -6.50 -27.26 23.25
C GLY A 53 -5.61 -26.44 22.34
N ARG A 54 -4.86 -27.09 21.43
CA ARG A 54 -4.02 -26.39 20.44
C ARG A 54 -4.84 -25.57 19.45
N VAL A 55 -5.97 -26.11 18.98
CA VAL A 55 -6.88 -25.37 18.09
C VAL A 55 -7.47 -24.16 18.82
N GLN A 56 -7.92 -24.33 20.06
CA GLN A 56 -8.47 -23.24 20.87
C GLN A 56 -7.45 -22.11 21.07
N TYR A 57 -6.19 -22.47 21.35
CA TYR A 57 -5.09 -21.51 21.47
C TYR A 57 -4.86 -20.71 20.20
N LEU A 58 -4.78 -21.38 19.04
CA LEU A 58 -4.59 -20.71 17.74
C LEU A 58 -5.76 -19.80 17.37
N VAL A 59 -6.99 -20.20 17.69
CA VAL A 59 -8.19 -19.38 17.48
C VAL A 59 -8.17 -18.14 18.37
N HIS A 60 -7.80 -18.29 19.66
CA HIS A 60 -7.63 -17.15 20.56
C HIS A 60 -6.55 -16.18 20.04
N GLN A 61 -5.37 -16.69 19.65
CA GLN A 61 -4.31 -15.84 19.10
C GLN A 61 -4.74 -15.09 17.85
N ALA A 62 -5.46 -15.73 16.93
CA ALA A 62 -5.98 -15.07 15.74
C ALA A 62 -7.01 -13.97 16.08
N ALA A 63 -7.90 -14.24 17.04
CA ALA A 63 -8.93 -13.29 17.48
C ALA A 63 -8.34 -12.03 18.13
N TYR A 64 -7.19 -12.15 18.81
CA TYR A 64 -6.46 -11.02 19.41
C TYR A 64 -5.35 -10.45 18.50
N SER A 65 -5.20 -10.94 17.27
CA SER A 65 -4.15 -10.43 16.37
C SER A 65 -4.55 -9.09 15.73
N THR A 66 -3.69 -8.08 15.89
CA THR A 66 -3.84 -6.80 15.21
C THR A 66 -3.34 -6.91 13.76
N ILE A 67 -4.25 -6.82 12.80
CA ILE A 67 -3.91 -6.84 11.37
C ILE A 67 -3.28 -5.48 11.01
N ASN A 68 -1.97 -5.48 10.72
CA ASN A 68 -1.27 -4.30 10.21
C ASN A 68 -1.31 -4.30 8.68
N LEU A 69 -2.33 -3.66 8.09
CA LEU A 69 -2.46 -3.52 6.64
C LEU A 69 -1.67 -2.31 6.14
N LYS A 70 -0.58 -2.53 5.39
CA LYS A 70 0.12 -1.47 4.65
C LYS A 70 -0.41 -1.45 3.20
N TYR A 71 -1.18 -0.43 2.87
CA TYR A 71 -1.67 -0.16 1.51
C TYR A 71 -1.02 1.11 0.97
N PHE A 72 -0.64 1.08 -0.31
CA PHE A 72 -0.09 2.24 -1.02
C PHE A 72 -1.09 2.68 -2.09
N GLN A 73 -1.63 3.89 -1.95
CA GLN A 73 -2.38 4.53 -3.02
C GLN A 73 -1.42 5.32 -3.90
N TYR A 74 -1.42 5.07 -5.20
CA TYR A 74 -0.78 5.96 -6.16
C TYR A 74 -1.66 7.21 -6.29
N THR A 75 -1.34 8.25 -5.53
CA THR A 75 -1.92 9.58 -5.77
C THR A 75 -1.33 10.16 -7.04
N ASN A 76 -2.04 9.98 -8.15
CA ASN A 76 -1.85 10.86 -9.30
C ASN A 76 -2.31 12.27 -8.89
N GLY A 77 -1.37 13.09 -8.44
CA GLY A 77 -1.40 14.54 -8.65
C GLY A 77 -2.40 15.40 -7.90
N SER A 78 -3.13 14.92 -6.88
CA SER A 78 -3.92 15.80 -6.02
C SER A 78 -3.34 15.84 -4.60
N LYS A 79 -2.56 16.91 -4.33
CA LYS A 79 -2.18 17.33 -2.99
C LYS A 79 -3.46 17.64 -2.20
N THR A 80 -4.03 16.64 -1.54
CA THR A 80 -4.94 16.84 -0.41
C THR A 80 -4.17 16.43 0.83
N VAL A 81 -3.41 17.38 1.37
CA VAL A 81 -3.00 17.33 2.76
C VAL A 81 -3.65 18.56 3.39
N ASP A 82 -4.70 18.31 4.16
CA ASP A 82 -5.35 19.24 5.07
C ASP A 82 -4.40 19.62 6.21
N GLU A 83 -3.28 20.23 5.86
CA GLU A 83 -2.46 21.01 6.78
C GLU A 83 -2.23 22.35 6.11
N GLU A 84 -2.63 23.44 6.77
CA GLU A 84 -2.36 24.79 6.26
C GLU A 84 -0.90 24.86 5.82
N PRO A 85 -0.61 25.16 4.53
CA PRO A 85 0.75 25.06 4.03
C PRO A 85 1.64 25.98 4.86
N SER A 86 2.56 25.37 5.61
CA SER A 86 3.51 26.05 6.49
C SER A 86 4.18 27.21 5.77
N PHE A 87 4.43 28.32 6.44
CA PHE A 87 5.02 29.54 5.85
C PHE A 87 6.24 29.24 4.95
N PHE A 88 7.09 28.29 5.32
CA PHE A 88 8.26 27.87 4.54
C PHE A 88 7.89 27.18 3.21
N SER A 89 6.78 26.44 3.16
CA SER A 89 6.28 25.82 1.92
C SER A 89 5.76 26.87 0.94
N LYS A 90 4.99 27.85 1.43
CA LYS A 90 4.53 29.00 0.63
C LYS A 90 5.70 29.83 0.12
N LEU A 91 6.72 30.06 0.96
CA LEU A 91 7.93 30.77 0.57
C LEU A 91 8.69 30.04 -0.55
N LYS A 92 8.87 28.71 -0.43
CA LYS A 92 9.54 27.90 -1.44
C LYS A 92 8.80 27.92 -2.78
N GLU A 93 7.48 27.77 -2.74
CA GLU A 93 6.63 27.84 -3.94
C GLU A 93 6.70 29.24 -4.59
N ALA A 94 6.66 30.31 -3.79
CA ALA A 94 6.78 31.69 -4.29
C ALA A 94 8.15 31.98 -4.93
N ILE A 95 9.24 31.47 -4.36
CA ILE A 95 10.59 31.60 -4.93
C ILE A 95 10.69 30.85 -6.25
N GLN A 96 10.15 29.62 -6.33
CA GLN A 96 10.14 28.86 -7.58
C GLN A 96 9.32 29.56 -8.66
N SER A 97 8.11 30.01 -8.34
CA SER A 97 7.27 30.74 -9.29
C SER A 97 7.91 32.06 -9.74
N GLY A 98 8.53 32.80 -8.81
CA GLY A 98 9.27 34.03 -9.12
C GLY A 98 10.49 33.78 -10.01
N GLY A 99 11.22 32.69 -9.76
CA GLY A 99 12.36 32.26 -10.58
C GLY A 99 11.95 31.95 -12.02
N TYR A 100 10.83 31.25 -12.23
CA TYR A 100 10.29 31.02 -13.56
C TYR A 100 9.89 32.32 -14.27
N ALA A 101 9.30 33.28 -13.55
CA ALA A 101 8.96 34.58 -14.13
C ALA A 101 10.21 35.35 -14.61
N ILE A 102 11.27 35.37 -13.80
CA ILE A 102 12.55 36.01 -14.16
C ILE A 102 13.21 35.29 -15.34
N ALA A 103 13.23 33.95 -15.33
CA ALA A 103 13.75 33.16 -16.45
C ALA A 103 12.99 33.43 -17.76
N ASN A 104 11.67 33.54 -17.70
CA ASN A 104 10.84 33.89 -18.85
C ASN A 104 11.11 35.32 -19.36
N LEU A 105 11.33 36.29 -18.47
CA LEU A 105 11.74 37.65 -18.88
C LEU A 105 13.11 37.64 -19.56
N ALA A 106 14.07 36.88 -19.04
CA ALA A 106 15.38 36.73 -19.67
C ALA A 106 15.28 36.07 -21.06
N LEU A 107 14.44 35.04 -21.20
CA LEU A 107 14.15 34.40 -22.48
C LEU A 107 13.49 35.36 -23.48
N LEU A 108 12.55 36.20 -23.03
CA LEU A 108 11.94 37.22 -23.88
C LEU A 108 12.97 38.22 -24.40
N LEU A 109 13.86 38.72 -23.54
CA LEU A 109 14.96 39.61 -23.95
C LEU A 109 15.92 38.92 -24.94
N ALA A 110 16.27 37.66 -24.66
CA ALA A 110 17.11 36.83 -25.51
C ALA A 110 16.45 36.45 -26.85
N ASN A 111 15.13 36.59 -26.99
CA ASN A 111 14.43 36.37 -28.26
C ASN A 111 14.23 37.69 -29.04
N ILE A 112 14.03 38.83 -28.36
CA ILE A 112 13.70 40.11 -29.00
C ILE A 112 14.94 40.84 -29.54
N TRP A 113 16.15 40.58 -29.01
CA TRP A 113 17.37 41.30 -29.42
C TRP A 113 17.69 41.28 -30.94
N PRO A 114 17.45 40.20 -31.73
CA PRO A 114 17.73 40.22 -33.16
C PRO A 114 16.80 41.18 -33.92
N ILE A 115 15.53 41.28 -33.49
CA ILE A 115 14.54 42.19 -34.09
C ILE A 115 14.93 43.64 -33.81
N ILE A 116 15.37 43.95 -32.59
CA ILE A 116 15.87 45.29 -32.23
C ILE A 116 17.10 45.66 -33.07
N LEU A 117 18.03 44.73 -33.28
CA LEU A 117 19.21 44.98 -34.12
C LEU A 117 18.82 45.27 -35.57
N ILE A 118 17.90 44.50 -36.15
CA ILE A 118 17.42 44.71 -37.53
C ILE A 118 16.70 46.06 -37.65
N ALA A 119 15.83 46.40 -36.70
CA ALA A 119 15.12 47.68 -36.69
C ALA A 119 16.09 48.87 -36.56
N PHE A 120 17.10 48.76 -35.69
CA PHE A 120 18.12 49.80 -35.51
C PHE A 120 18.97 50.00 -36.78
N PHE A 121 19.44 48.92 -37.40
CA PHE A 121 20.17 49.00 -38.67
C PHE A 121 19.30 49.55 -39.80
N GLY A 122 18.05 49.10 -39.92
CA GLY A 122 17.08 49.60 -40.89
C GLY A 122 16.82 51.11 -40.74
N TYR A 123 16.63 51.58 -39.50
CA TYR A 123 16.46 53.00 -39.20
C TYR A 123 17.70 53.83 -39.56
N LEU A 124 18.91 53.35 -39.25
CA LEU A 124 20.14 54.05 -39.63
C LEU A 124 20.31 54.19 -41.15
N VAL A 125 19.99 53.15 -41.91
CA VAL A 125 20.05 53.19 -43.38
C VAL A 125 19.05 54.20 -43.94
N LEU A 126 17.80 54.20 -43.45
CA LEU A 126 16.78 55.16 -43.88
C LEU A 126 17.16 56.61 -43.54
N LYS A 127 17.71 56.85 -42.33
CA LYS A 127 18.18 58.18 -41.90
C LYS A 127 19.36 58.67 -42.73
N ARG A 128 20.27 57.78 -43.14
CA ARG A 128 21.39 58.11 -44.07
C ARG A 128 20.87 58.47 -45.46
N ARG A 129 19.86 57.77 -45.98
CA ARG A 129 19.26 58.07 -47.31
C ARG A 129 18.52 59.40 -47.34
N ASN A 130 17.85 59.79 -46.26
CA ASN A 130 17.14 61.09 -46.19
C ASN A 130 18.07 62.30 -46.04
N LYS A 131 19.28 62.16 -45.45
CA LYS A 131 20.26 63.25 -45.41
C LYS A 131 20.93 63.52 -46.78
N SER A 132 21.09 62.50 -47.62
CA SER A 132 21.69 62.65 -48.96
C SER A 132 20.79 63.37 -49.96
N LYS A 133 19.50 63.60 -49.64
CA LYS A 133 18.57 64.36 -50.50
C LYS A 133 18.50 65.86 -50.19
N GLN A 134 19.27 66.36 -49.21
CA GLN A 134 19.27 67.79 -48.84
C GLN A 134 20.56 68.55 -49.24
N ILE A 135 21.48 67.95 -50.00
CA ILE A 135 22.72 68.62 -50.48
C ILE A 135 22.67 68.90 -52.00
N THR A 136 21.49 68.76 -52.63
CA THR A 136 21.29 69.17 -54.02
C THR A 136 20.00 69.95 -54.13
N LYS A 137 20.05 71.21 -53.69
CA LYS A 137 19.16 72.26 -54.17
C LYS A 137 19.98 73.53 -54.35
#